data_AF-A0A522R292-F1
#
_entry.id   AF-A0A522R292-F1
#
_cell.length_a   1.000
_cell.length_b   1.000
_cell.length_c   1.000
_cell.angle_alpha   90.00
_cell.angle_beta   90.00
_cell.angle_gamma   90.00
#
_symmetry.space_group_name_H-M   'P 1'
#
loop_
_entity.id
_entity.type
_entity.pdbx_description
1 polymer ?
#
loop_
_entity_poly.entity_id
_entity_poly.type
_entity_poly.pdbx_seq_one_letter_code
_entity_poly.pdbx_strand_id
1 'polypeptide(L)' 'MYVALTKGIPSEKLETGNVGTITHVHEKGAAYEVEFVANNGITIAALTLLPHQIRETNGQEEILHVRKLIA' A
#
# COMPACT_ATOMS: atom_id res chain seq x y z
N MET A 1 6.86 6.25 4.51
CA MET A 1 7.55 5.63 3.35
C MET A 1 6.49 5.00 2.47
N TYR A 2 6.60 5.14 1.14
CA TYR A 2 5.66 4.52 0.22
C TYR A 2 6.06 3.08 -0.07
N VAL A 3 5.06 2.21 -0.16
CA VAL A 3 5.24 0.80 -0.51
C VAL A 3 4.14 0.37 -1.46
N ALA A 4 4.48 -0.52 -2.39
CA ALA A 4 3.53 -1.11 -3.32
C ALA A 4 3.18 -2.53 -2.89
N LEU A 5 1.91 -2.92 -3.04
CA LEU A 5 1.50 -4.31 -2.81
C LEU A 5 2.17 -5.25 -3.82
N THR A 6 2.73 -6.35 -3.34
CA THR A 6 3.26 -7.43 -4.20
C THR A 6 2.15 -8.34 -4.73
N LYS A 7 1.02 -8.40 -4.02
CA LYS A 7 -0.19 -9.11 -4.41
C LYS A 7 -1.43 -8.32 -4.01
N GLY A 8 -2.44 -8.30 -4.88
CA GLY A 8 -3.73 -7.69 -4.58
C GLY A 8 -4.44 -8.33 -3.38
N ILE A 9 -5.29 -7.53 -2.73
CA ILE A 9 -6.14 -7.91 -1.60
C ILE A 9 -7.58 -7.58 -2.01
N PRO A 10 -8.27 -8.50 -2.70
CA PRO A 10 -9.58 -8.22 -3.30
C PRO A 10 -10.66 -7.82 -2.30
N SER A 11 -10.60 -8.31 -1.05
CA SER A 11 -11.54 -7.94 0.02
C SER A 11 -11.51 -6.44 0.33
N GLU A 12 -10.36 -5.80 0.11
CA GLU A 12 -10.13 -4.36 0.34
C GLU A 12 -10.15 -3.56 -0.96
N LYS A 13 -10.53 -4.20 -2.08
CA LYS A 13 -10.49 -3.61 -3.43
C LYS A 13 -9.10 -3.14 -3.84
N LEU A 14 -8.04 -3.72 -3.27
CA LEU A 14 -6.65 -3.39 -3.60
C LEU A 14 -6.08 -4.38 -4.61
N GLU A 15 -5.34 -3.86 -5.57
CA GLU A 15 -4.68 -4.63 -6.63
C GLU A 15 -3.16 -4.60 -6.45
N THR A 16 -2.46 -5.55 -7.07
CA THR A 16 -1.00 -5.57 -7.11
C THR A 16 -0.47 -4.23 -7.64
N GLY A 17 0.58 -3.71 -7.01
CA GLY A 17 1.19 -2.43 -7.36
C GLY A 17 0.46 -1.21 -6.79
N ASN A 18 -0.70 -1.36 -6.14
CA ASN A 18 -1.30 -0.23 -5.44
C ASN A 18 -0.38 0.23 -4.32
N VAL A 19 -0.18 1.54 -4.25
CA VAL A 19 0.77 2.18 -3.35
C VAL A 19 0.05 2.64 -2.09
N GLY A 20 0.61 2.28 -0.95
CA GLY A 20 0.19 2.75 0.36
C GLY A 20 1.34 3.44 1.09
N THR A 21 1.02 4.07 2.22
CA THR A 21 1.98 4.73 3.10
C THR A 21 2.12 3.93 4.38
N ILE A 22 3.35 3.57 4.76
CA ILE A 22 3.61 3.02 6.10
C ILE A 22 3.33 4.11 7.14
N THR A 23 2.36 3.87 8.02
CA THR A 23 1.99 4.73 9.16
C THR A 23 2.59 4.24 10.47
N HIS A 24 2.82 2.93 10.60
CA HIS A 24 3.46 2.33 11.76
C HIS A 24 4.34 1.14 11.37
N VAL A 25 5.44 0.94 12.09
CA VAL A 25 6.34 -0.21 11.94
C VAL A 25 6.26 -1.03 13.22
N HIS A 26 5.80 -2.27 13.11
CA HIS A 26 5.73 -3.20 14.24
C HIS A 26 7.09 -3.86 14.45
N GLU A 27 7.55 -3.81 15.69
CA GLU A 27 8.87 -4.30 16.08
C GLU A 27 9.98 -3.81 15.11
N LYS A 28 11.06 -4.56 14.94
CA LYS A 28 12.14 -4.24 14.00
C LYS A 28 11.78 -4.59 12.55
N GLY A 29 10.57 -4.24 12.11
CA GLY A 29 10.06 -4.53 10.75
C GLY A 29 9.45 -5.91 10.60
N ALA A 30 8.87 -6.46 11.68
CA ALA A 30 8.15 -7.73 11.61
C ALA A 30 6.83 -7.60 10.83
N ALA A 31 6.21 -6.41 10.91
CA ALA A 31 5.03 -6.04 10.14
C ALA A 31 4.93 -4.51 10.01
N TYR A 32 4.02 -4.05 9.15
CA TYR A 32 3.82 -2.63 8.85
C TYR A 32 2.32 -2.31 8.82
N GLU A 33 1.90 -1.27 9.50
CA GLU A 33 0.60 -0.66 9.21
C GLU A 33 0.74 0.19 7.96
N VAL A 34 -0.05 -0.12 6.94
CA VAL A 34 -0.04 0.56 5.65
C VAL A 34 -1.42 1.11 5.35
N GLU A 35 -1.49 2.42 5.14
CA GLU A 35 -2.71 3.11 4.73
C GLU A 35 -2.75 3.28 3.20
N PHE A 36 -3.89 2.93 2.61
CA PHE A 36 -4.20 3.13 1.20
C PHE A 36 -5.29 4.18 1.06
N VAL A 37 -5.01 5.23 0.29
CA VAL A 37 -5.86 6.41 0.17
C VAL A 37 -6.23 6.62 -1.30
N ALA A 38 -7.51 6.92 -1.56
CA ALA A 38 -7.98 7.30 -2.88
C ALA A 38 -7.50 8.72 -3.25
N ASN A 39 -7.58 9.10 -4.54
CA ASN A 39 -7.08 10.43 -4.97
C ASN A 39 -7.82 11.63 -4.34
N ASN A 40 -8.98 11.39 -3.73
CA ASN A 40 -9.78 12.38 -3.02
C ASN A 40 -9.40 12.50 -1.53
N GLY A 41 -8.36 11.79 -1.09
CA GLY A 41 -7.89 11.81 0.30
C GLY A 41 -8.67 10.88 1.24
N ILE A 42 -9.64 10.11 0.75
CA ILE A 42 -10.39 9.16 1.59
C ILE A 42 -9.63 7.85 1.71
N THR A 43 -9.44 7.39 2.94
CA THR A 43 -8.86 6.08 3.26
C THR A 43 -9.75 4.97 2.72
N ILE A 44 -9.15 4.09 1.92
CA ILE A 44 -9.78 2.88 1.39
C ILE A 44 -9.61 1.75 2.41
N ALA A 45 -8.38 1.58 2.92
CA ALA A 45 -8.03 0.54 3.89
C ALA A 45 -6.79 0.94 4.69
N ALA A 46 -6.70 0.45 5.93
CA ALA A 46 -5.50 0.45 6.75
C ALA A 46 -5.24 -0.98 7.19
N LEU A 47 -4.09 -1.55 6.82
CA LEU A 47 -3.81 -2.97 6.95
C LEU A 47 -2.45 -3.21 7.61
N THR A 48 -2.40 -4.19 8.50
CA THR A 48 -1.16 -4.80 8.96
C THR A 48 -0.64 -5.75 7.87
N LEU A 49 0.48 -5.42 7.25
CA LEU A 49 1.10 -6.19 6.18
C LEU A 49 2.48 -6.73 6.59
N LEU A 50 2.76 -7.95 6.17
CA LEU A 50 4.06 -8.59 6.33
C LEU A 50 5.07 -8.08 5.28
N PRO A 51 6.38 -8.16 5.55
CA PRO A 51 7.42 -7.69 4.62
C PRO A 51 7.27 -8.24 3.19
N HIS A 52 6.86 -9.50 3.02
CA HIS A 52 6.73 -10.12 1.70
C HIS A 52 5.49 -9.66 0.91
N GLN A 53 4.54 -8.98 1.56
CA GLN A 53 3.31 -8.46 0.94
C GLN A 53 3.51 -7.07 0.33
N ILE A 54 4.64 -6.43 0.63
CA ILE A 54 4.95 -5.07 0.21
C ILE A 54 6.33 -5.00 -0.43
N ARG A 55 6.51 -4.03 -1.32
CA ARG A 55 7.78 -3.69 -1.94
C ARG A 55 8.03 -2.21 -1.72
N GLU A 56 9.22 -1.85 -1.26
CA GLU A 56 9.64 -0.46 -1.20
C GLU A 56 9.63 0.15 -2.62
N THR A 57 9.08 1.36 -2.74
CA THR A 57 9.09 2.11 -4.01
C THR A 57 10.38 2.93 -4.10
N ASN A 58 11.12 2.82 -5.20
CA ASN A 58 12.32 3.63 -5.43
C ASN A 58 11.94 5.04 -5.91
N GLY A 59 11.95 6.01 -5.00
CA GLY A 59 11.30 7.31 -5.19
C GLY A 59 11.78 8.16 -6.38
N GLN A 60 13.00 7.96 -6.90
CA GLN A 60 13.49 8.71 -8.08
C GLN A 60 13.22 8.00 -9.41
N GLU A 61 12.93 6.70 -9.39
CA GLU A 61 12.80 5.87 -10.60
C GLU A 61 11.35 5.40 -10.85
N GLU A 62 10.42 5.76 -9.95
CA GLU A 62 9.04 5.30 -9.98
C GLU A 62 8.04 6.47 -9.94
N ILE A 63 6.89 6.27 -10.59
CA ILE A 63 5.78 7.23 -10.61
C ILE A 63 4.55 6.55 -10.01
N LEU A 64 3.82 7.26 -9.15
CA LEU A 64 2.55 6.78 -8.61
C LEU A 64 1.52 6.55 -9.74
N HIS A 65 1.01 5.33 -9.85
CA HIS A 65 0.00 4.98 -10.83
C HIS A 65 -1.40 5.05 -10.22
N VAL A 66 -2.28 5.84 -10.85
CA VAL A 66 -3.69 5.94 -10.47
C VAL A 66 -4.53 5.03 -11.36
N ARG A 67 -5.44 4.28 -10.73
CA ARG A 67 -6.47 3.50 -11.41
C ARG A 67 -7.84 3.80 -10.84
N LYS A 68 -8.89 3.38 -11.55
CA LYS A 68 -10.25 3.41 -11.03
C LYS A 68 -10.42 2.32 -9.96
N LEU A 69 -11.07 2.66 -8.84
CA LEU A 69 -11.61 1.67 -7.92
C LEU A 69 -12.89 1.09 -8.52
N ILE A 70 -12.92 -0.23 -8.69
CA ILE A 70 -14.13 -0.92 -9.15
C ILE A 70 -15.04 -1.11 -7.93
N ALA A 71 -16.34 -0.86 -8.12
CA ALA A 71 -17.35 -0.93 -7.06
C ALA A 71 -17.59 -2.38 -6.60
#